data_AF-A0A1D1VZS0-F1
#
_entry.id   AF-A0A1D1VZS0-F1
#
_cell.length_a   1.000
_cell.length_b   1.000
_cell.length_c   1.000
_cell.angle_alpha   90.00
_cell.angle_beta   90.00
_cell.angle_gamma   90.00
#
_symmetry.space_group_name_H-M   'P 1'
#
loop_
_entity.id
_entity.type
_entity.pdbx_description
1 polymer ?
#
loop_
_entity_poly.entity_id
_entity_poly.type
_entity_poly.pdbx_seq_one_letter_code
_entity_poly.pdbx_strand_id
1 'polypeptide(L)'
;MLVEARICSVCKVSKTLWTRSFSTSGAALRRHGLSNGKPISIYGWRKERDIPPCATEYGPLSDLPDFRFEDGRPAPLSRGQRNRLNQNEAQAQRISFLLNEVDSAVNTHRMNQQTRLQERQAIIEEKLMEKGKPFPLKLSVPLDERRPLNLPKENSSSS
;
A
#
# COMPACT_ATOMS: atom_id res chain seq x y z
N MET A 1 -37.14 -0.12 0.23
CA MET A 1 -36.75 -1.48 -0.20
C MET A 1 -35.52 -1.87 0.60
N LEU A 2 -35.73 -2.72 1.62
CA LEU A 2 -34.68 -3.33 2.42
C LEU A 2 -33.89 -4.32 1.55
N VAL A 3 -32.55 -4.32 1.64
CA VAL A 3 -31.79 -5.57 1.52
C VAL A 3 -30.65 -5.56 2.54
N GLU A 4 -30.69 -6.58 3.38
CA GLU A 4 -29.89 -6.84 4.56
C GLU A 4 -28.42 -7.13 4.25
N ALA A 5 -27.54 -6.60 5.09
CA ALA A 5 -26.18 -7.09 5.22
C ALA A 5 -26.20 -8.38 6.04
N ARG A 6 -25.91 -9.52 5.40
CA ARG A 6 -25.73 -10.80 6.10
C ARG A 6 -24.33 -10.87 6.70
N ILE A 7 -24.28 -10.49 7.97
CA ILE A 7 -23.24 -10.80 8.95
C ILE A 7 -23.05 -12.32 9.00
N CYS A 8 -21.80 -12.77 8.83
CA CYS A 8 -21.44 -14.18 8.99
C CYS A 8 -21.60 -14.56 10.47
N SER A 9 -22.48 -15.53 10.70
CA SER A 9 -22.94 -16.00 12.00
C SER A 9 -21.82 -16.53 12.88
N VAL A 10 -21.79 -16.00 14.11
CA VAL A 10 -21.00 -16.45 15.25
C VAL A 10 -21.39 -17.90 15.61
N CYS A 11 -20.48 -18.85 15.42
CA CYS A 11 -20.59 -20.17 16.03
C CYS A 11 -20.29 -20.07 17.54
N LYS A 12 -21.32 -19.86 18.36
CA LYS A 12 -21.28 -20.13 19.80
C LYS A 12 -21.51 -21.63 20.01
N VAL A 13 -20.44 -22.39 20.17
CA VAL A 13 -20.53 -23.75 20.72
C VAL A 13 -20.38 -23.65 22.23
N SER A 14 -21.48 -23.92 22.93
CA SER A 14 -21.57 -24.06 24.38
C SER A 14 -20.73 -25.25 24.85
N LYS A 15 -19.81 -25.00 25.79
CA LYS A 15 -18.98 -26.02 26.44
C LYS A 15 -19.80 -26.70 27.53
N THR A 16 -20.22 -27.94 27.33
CA THR A 16 -20.57 -28.84 28.43
C THR A 16 -19.32 -29.59 28.87
N LEU A 17 -18.94 -29.38 30.14
CA LEU A 17 -17.82 -30.04 30.78
C LEU A 17 -18.24 -31.45 31.18
N TRP A 18 -17.63 -32.46 30.56
CA TRP A 18 -17.63 -33.83 31.06
C TRP A 18 -16.18 -34.21 31.34
N THR A 19 -15.77 -34.15 32.61
CA THR A 19 -14.47 -34.64 33.06
C THR A 19 -14.55 -36.15 33.23
N ARG A 20 -14.11 -36.89 32.22
CA ARG A 20 -13.89 -38.33 32.30
C ARG A 20 -12.42 -38.56 32.63
N SER A 21 -12.14 -38.87 33.90
CA SER A 21 -10.79 -39.26 34.34
C SER A 21 -10.36 -40.53 33.63
N PHE A 22 -9.35 -40.43 32.76
CA PHE A 22 -8.69 -41.58 32.17
C PHE A 22 -7.46 -41.93 33.01
N SER A 23 -7.48 -43.14 33.55
CA SER A 23 -6.39 -43.76 34.31
C SER A 23 -5.10 -43.81 33.46
N THR A 24 -4.03 -43.23 33.98
CA THR A 24 -2.68 -43.28 33.41
C THR A 24 -2.05 -44.63 33.69
N SER A 25 -2.16 -45.56 32.75
CA SER A 25 -1.27 -46.72 32.68
C SER A 25 -0.11 -46.37 31.75
N GLY A 26 1.10 -46.40 32.29
CA GLY A 26 2.33 -45.96 31.64
C GLY A 26 2.57 -46.58 30.27
N ALA A 27 2.78 -45.72 29.28
CA ALA A 27 3.51 -46.06 28.07
C ALA A 27 4.66 -45.05 27.95
N ALA A 28 5.87 -45.50 28.27
CA ALA A 28 7.09 -44.78 27.98
C ALA A 28 7.27 -44.70 26.46
N LEU A 29 6.75 -43.65 25.83
CA LEU A 29 7.04 -43.36 24.42
C LEU A 29 8.49 -42.89 24.30
N ARG A 30 9.30 -43.72 23.63
CA ARG A 30 10.64 -43.32 23.18
C ARG A 30 10.48 -42.10 22.26
N ARG A 31 11.00 -40.96 22.70
CA ARG A 31 11.11 -39.76 21.85
C ARG A 31 12.17 -40.03 20.78
N HIS A 32 11.73 -40.42 19.58
CA HIS A 32 12.56 -40.21 18.40
C HIS A 32 12.78 -38.70 18.27
N GLY A 33 14.04 -38.27 18.27
CA GLY A 33 14.43 -36.87 18.22
C GLY A 33 13.90 -36.20 16.95
N LEU A 34 12.78 -35.50 17.07
CA LEU A 34 12.34 -34.53 16.08
C LEU A 34 13.24 -33.30 16.22
N SER A 35 13.81 -32.85 15.10
CA SER A 35 14.68 -31.68 15.06
C SER A 35 14.05 -30.47 15.77
N ASN A 36 14.83 -29.75 16.57
CA ASN A 36 14.44 -28.53 17.30
C ASN A 36 14.09 -27.32 16.39
N GLY A 37 13.76 -27.54 15.12
CA GLY A 37 13.31 -26.49 14.22
C GLY A 37 11.91 -26.04 14.63
N LYS A 38 11.72 -24.73 14.78
CA LYS A 38 10.36 -24.15 14.91
C LYS A 38 9.57 -24.56 13.66
N PRO A 39 8.33 -25.05 13.78
CA PRO A 39 7.51 -25.32 12.60
C PRO A 39 7.38 -24.02 11.80
N ILE A 40 7.90 -24.02 10.57
CA ILE A 40 7.75 -22.88 9.66
C ILE A 40 6.27 -22.77 9.33
N SER A 41 5.66 -21.63 9.66
CA SER A 41 4.32 -21.33 9.18
C SER A 41 4.37 -21.18 7.66
N ILE A 42 3.62 -22.03 6.94
CA ILE A 42 3.52 -22.00 5.47
C ILE A 42 3.17 -20.60 4.97
N TYR A 43 2.37 -19.85 5.74
CA TYR A 43 2.04 -18.45 5.47
C TYR A 43 3.28 -17.55 5.47
N GLY A 44 4.14 -17.67 6.49
CA GLY A 44 5.36 -16.87 6.61
C GLY A 44 6.34 -17.14 5.47
N TRP A 45 6.55 -18.43 5.17
CA TRP A 45 7.39 -18.86 4.05
C TRP A 45 6.90 -18.36 2.69
N ARG A 46 5.58 -18.30 2.48
CA ARG A 46 4.96 -17.77 1.24
C ARG A 46 5.17 -16.27 1.13
N LYS A 47 4.89 -15.53 2.22
CA LYS A 47 5.05 -14.08 2.25
C LYS A 47 6.50 -13.64 2.04
N GLU A 48 7.47 -14.35 2.64
CA GLU A 48 8.91 -14.11 2.45
C GLU A 48 9.38 -14.34 1.00
N ARG A 49 8.58 -15.03 0.18
CA ARG A 49 8.88 -15.36 -1.21
C ARG A 49 8.01 -14.60 -2.21
N ASP A 50 7.28 -13.58 -1.76
CA ASP A 50 6.33 -12.81 -2.58
C ASP A 50 5.23 -13.68 -3.23
N ILE A 51 4.92 -14.82 -2.62
CA ILE A 51 3.83 -15.74 -3.01
C ILE A 51 2.58 -15.38 -2.20
N PRO A 52 1.37 -15.49 -2.78
CA PRO A 52 0.15 -15.21 -2.03
C PRO A 52 0.04 -16.07 -0.78
N PRO A 53 -0.47 -15.50 0.33
CA PRO A 53 -0.66 -16.21 1.59
C PRO A 53 -1.62 -17.39 1.44
N CYS A 54 -2.68 -17.23 0.66
CA CYS A 54 -3.60 -18.31 0.30
C CYS A 54 -3.31 -18.80 -1.12
N ALA A 55 -3.29 -20.13 -1.33
CA ALA A 55 -2.99 -20.70 -2.65
C ALA A 55 -4.00 -20.32 -3.75
N THR A 56 -5.22 -19.89 -3.38
CA THR A 56 -6.31 -19.60 -4.30
C THR A 56 -6.42 -18.11 -4.68
N GLU A 57 -5.66 -17.21 -4.05
CA GLU A 57 -5.82 -15.76 -4.26
C GLU A 57 -5.42 -15.32 -5.68
N TYR A 58 -4.14 -15.47 -6.04
CA TYR A 58 -3.60 -15.15 -7.36
C TYR A 58 -2.48 -16.12 -7.71
N GLY A 59 -2.12 -16.19 -9.00
CA GLY A 59 -1.04 -17.04 -9.48
C GLY A 59 -1.52 -18.22 -10.32
N PRO A 60 -0.59 -19.13 -10.70
CA PRO A 60 -0.83 -20.09 -11.77
C PRO A 60 -1.98 -21.04 -11.48
N LEU A 61 -2.18 -21.45 -10.22
CA LEU A 61 -3.28 -22.33 -9.83
C LEU A 61 -4.66 -21.70 -10.05
N SER A 62 -4.77 -20.37 -9.90
CA SER A 62 -6.04 -19.66 -9.93
C SER A 62 -6.32 -18.93 -11.24
N ASP A 63 -5.27 -18.55 -11.96
CA ASP A 63 -5.36 -17.70 -13.15
C ASP A 63 -5.32 -18.51 -14.45
N LEU A 64 -4.64 -19.66 -14.47
CA LEU A 64 -4.62 -20.55 -15.62
C LEU A 64 -5.95 -21.30 -15.77
N PRO A 65 -6.32 -21.68 -17.01
CA PRO A 65 -7.50 -22.51 -17.23
C PRO A 65 -7.25 -23.96 -16.81
N ASP A 66 -8.28 -24.60 -16.24
CA ASP A 66 -8.22 -25.99 -15.78
C ASP A 66 -8.08 -27.02 -16.92
N PHE A 67 -8.43 -26.64 -18.15
CA PHE A 67 -8.36 -27.50 -19.33
C PHE A 67 -8.06 -26.69 -20.60
N ARG A 68 -7.75 -27.39 -21.69
CA ARG A 68 -7.65 -26.84 -23.06
C ARG A 68 -8.22 -27.86 -24.04
N PHE A 69 -8.67 -27.41 -25.21
CA PHE A 69 -9.10 -28.33 -26.26
C PHE A 69 -7.89 -29.02 -26.89
N GLU A 70 -8.06 -30.27 -27.32
CA GLU A 70 -7.00 -31.03 -28.01
C GLU A 70 -6.53 -30.33 -29.30
N ASP A 71 -7.43 -29.62 -29.98
CA ASP A 71 -7.14 -28.79 -31.14
C ASP A 71 -6.24 -27.57 -30.83
N GLY A 72 -5.91 -27.33 -29.56
CA GLY A 72 -5.12 -26.17 -29.12
C GLY A 72 -5.92 -24.88 -28.93
N ARG A 73 -7.24 -24.92 -29.12
CA ARG A 73 -8.12 -23.77 -28.81
C ARG A 73 -8.05 -23.44 -27.31
N PRO A 74 -8.02 -22.14 -26.94
CA PRO A 74 -8.00 -21.75 -25.53
C PRO A 74 -9.35 -22.07 -24.86
N ALA A 75 -9.31 -22.33 -23.55
CA ALA A 75 -10.54 -22.47 -22.79
C ALA A 75 -11.28 -21.12 -22.69
N PRO A 76 -12.63 -21.14 -22.69
CA PRO A 76 -13.42 -19.94 -22.49
C PRO A 76 -13.21 -19.38 -21.07
N LEU A 77 -13.32 -18.06 -20.94
CA LEU A 77 -13.02 -17.38 -19.69
C LEU A 77 -14.14 -17.56 -18.64
N SER A 78 -13.76 -18.11 -17.48
CA SER A 78 -14.69 -18.31 -16.36
C SER A 78 -15.22 -16.97 -15.83
N ARG A 79 -16.41 -16.99 -15.21
CA ARG A 79 -17.00 -15.80 -14.58
C ARG A 79 -16.08 -15.19 -13.53
N GLY A 80 -15.39 -16.02 -12.74
CA GLY A 80 -14.44 -15.55 -11.72
C GLY A 80 -13.21 -14.88 -12.33
N GLN A 81 -12.67 -15.44 -13.41
CA GLN A 81 -11.56 -14.82 -14.15
C GLN A 81 -11.98 -13.47 -14.74
N ARG A 82 -13.15 -13.39 -15.39
CA ARG A 82 -13.70 -12.13 -15.92
C ARG A 82 -13.85 -11.06 -14.84
N ASN A 83 -14.43 -11.42 -13.70
CA ASN A 83 -14.60 -10.47 -12.59
C ASN A 83 -13.26 -9.94 -12.06
N ARG A 84 -12.25 -10.81 -11.93
CA ARG A 84 -10.90 -10.40 -11.50
C ARG A 84 -10.24 -9.46 -12.50
N LEU A 85 -10.34 -9.74 -13.81
CA LEU A 85 -9.83 -8.84 -14.84
C LEU A 85 -10.47 -7.46 -14.75
N ASN A 86 -11.80 -7.40 -14.66
CA ASN A 86 -12.52 -6.12 -14.54
C ASN A 86 -12.15 -5.37 -13.25
N GLN A 87 -11.96 -6.08 -12.14
CA GLN A 87 -11.52 -5.47 -10.88
C GLN A 87 -10.10 -4.91 -10.99
N ASN A 88 -9.18 -5.68 -11.58
CA ASN A 88 -7.80 -5.25 -11.79
C ASN A 88 -7.74 -4.02 -12.71
N GLU A 89 -8.55 -4.01 -13.77
CA GLU A 89 -8.67 -2.86 -14.68
C GLU A 89 -9.19 -1.61 -13.93
N ALA A 90 -10.28 -1.75 -13.17
CA ALA A 90 -10.84 -0.65 -12.39
C ALA A 90 -9.83 -0.12 -11.36
N GLN A 91 -9.06 -0.99 -10.71
CA GLN A 91 -7.99 -0.61 -9.80
C GLN A 91 -6.86 0.13 -10.53
N ALA A 92 -6.41 -0.36 -11.69
CA ALA A 92 -5.37 0.29 -12.47
C ALA A 92 -5.79 1.69 -12.94
N GLN A 93 -7.02 1.84 -13.44
CA GLN A 93 -7.58 3.14 -13.82
C GLN A 93 -7.63 4.09 -12.62
N ARG A 94 -8.05 3.60 -11.46
CA ARG A 94 -8.07 4.40 -10.22
C ARG A 94 -6.68 4.86 -9.80
N ILE A 95 -5.69 3.97 -9.86
CA ILE A 95 -4.29 4.30 -9.52
C ILE A 95 -3.77 5.38 -10.46
N SER A 96 -3.93 5.21 -11.78
CA SER A 96 -3.49 6.20 -12.76
C SER A 96 -4.15 7.55 -12.53
N PHE A 97 -5.45 7.58 -12.26
CA PHE A 97 -6.18 8.80 -11.95
C PHE A 97 -5.62 9.52 -10.72
N LEU A 98 -5.42 8.79 -9.60
CA LEU A 98 -4.90 9.36 -8.37
C LEU A 98 -3.46 9.89 -8.51
N LEU A 99 -2.62 9.20 -9.28
CA LEU A 99 -1.26 9.67 -9.57
C LEU A 99 -1.28 10.99 -10.34
N ASN A 100 -2.12 11.08 -11.37
CA ASN A 100 -2.29 12.30 -12.15
C ASN A 100 -2.81 13.46 -11.29
N GLU A 101 -3.72 13.21 -10.34
CA GLU A 101 -4.21 14.23 -9.41
C GLU A 101 -3.08 14.77 -8.53
N VAL A 102 -2.24 13.89 -7.97
CA VAL A 102 -1.10 14.27 -7.14
C VAL A 102 -0.11 15.11 -7.95
N ASP A 103 0.26 14.64 -9.15
CA ASP A 103 1.20 15.36 -10.02
C ASP A 103 0.66 16.73 -10.41
N SER A 104 -0.62 16.83 -10.75
CA SER A 104 -1.30 18.09 -11.06
C SER A 104 -1.27 19.06 -9.88
N ALA A 105 -1.53 18.57 -8.66
CA ALA A 105 -1.49 19.38 -7.45
C ALA A 105 -0.08 19.92 -7.16
N VAL A 106 0.95 19.07 -7.30
CA VAL A 106 2.35 19.46 -7.12
C VAL A 106 2.75 20.53 -8.14
N ASN A 107 2.42 20.31 -9.42
CA ASN A 107 2.71 21.28 -10.48
C ASN A 107 2.00 22.61 -10.26
N THR A 108 0.72 22.59 -9.94
CA THR A 108 -0.06 23.80 -9.64
C THR A 108 0.52 24.55 -8.45
N HIS A 109 0.90 23.84 -7.38
CA HIS A 109 1.54 24.46 -6.22
C HIS A 109 2.85 25.13 -6.61
N ARG A 110 3.70 24.44 -7.37
CA ARG A 110 4.98 24.99 -7.86
C ARG A 110 4.78 26.26 -8.67
N MET A 111 3.85 26.26 -9.63
CA MET A 111 3.56 27.43 -10.45
C MET A 111 3.06 28.60 -9.60
N ASN A 112 2.13 28.35 -8.67
CA ASN A 112 1.62 29.39 -7.77
C ASN A 112 2.72 30.02 -6.91
N GLN A 113 3.69 29.23 -6.42
CA GLN A 113 4.83 29.78 -5.67
C GLN A 113 5.72 30.65 -6.57
N GLN A 114 6.00 30.21 -7.79
CA GLN A 114 6.80 30.98 -8.75
C GLN A 114 6.11 32.30 -9.09
N THR A 115 4.80 32.28 -9.38
CA THR A 115 4.02 33.50 -9.64
C THR A 115 4.05 34.46 -8.45
N ARG A 116 3.85 33.97 -7.22
CA ARG A 116 3.94 34.80 -6.01
C ARG A 116 5.30 35.44 -5.81
N LEU A 117 6.38 34.72 -6.13
CA LEU A 117 7.74 35.26 -6.06
C LEU A 117 7.96 36.35 -7.12
N GLN A 118 7.50 36.11 -8.35
CA GLN A 118 7.58 37.08 -9.45
C GLN A 118 6.76 38.34 -9.15
N GLU A 119 5.53 38.19 -8.65
CA GLU A 119 4.69 39.33 -8.23
C GLU A 119 5.37 40.14 -7.13
N ARG A 120 5.96 39.49 -6.12
CA ARG A 120 6.71 40.17 -5.07
C ARG A 120 7.90 40.94 -5.63
N GLN A 121 8.66 40.33 -6.55
CA GLN A 121 9.79 40.97 -7.21
C GLN A 121 9.33 42.19 -8.02
N ALA A 122 8.28 42.04 -8.83
CA ALA A 122 7.70 43.14 -9.59
C ALA A 122 7.23 44.29 -8.70
N ILE A 123 6.58 44.00 -7.57
CA ILE A 123 6.17 45.03 -6.58
C ILE A 123 7.40 45.73 -5.97
N ILE A 124 8.48 45.00 -5.71
CA ILE A 124 9.73 45.60 -5.17
C ILE A 124 10.40 46.48 -6.22
N GLU A 125 10.41 46.05 -7.48
CA GLU A 125 10.98 46.80 -8.61
C GLU A 125 10.16 48.05 -8.95
N GLU A 126 8.83 47.96 -8.87
CA GLU A 126 7.91 49.08 -9.10
C GLU A 126 7.95 50.12 -7.96
N LYS A 127 8.27 49.70 -6.73
CA LYS A 127 8.37 50.62 -5.59
C LYS A 127 9.39 51.71 -5.87
N LEU A 128 8.92 52.96 -5.76
CA LEU A 128 9.78 54.14 -5.78
C LEU A 128 10.84 54.05 -4.68
N MET A 129 12.03 54.59 -4.99
CA MET A 129 13.14 54.60 -4.05
C MET A 129 12.80 55.35 -2.77
N GLU A 130 13.29 54.83 -1.64
CA GLU A 130 13.06 55.43 -0.34
C GLU A 130 13.66 56.85 -0.29
N LYS A 131 12.84 57.83 0.11
CA LYS A 131 13.28 59.22 0.25
C LYS A 131 13.93 59.42 1.62
N GLY A 132 15.19 59.82 1.65
CA GLY A 132 15.90 60.20 2.88
C GLY A 132 17.30 59.56 3.00
N LYS A 133 17.98 59.80 4.13
CA LYS A 133 19.24 59.11 4.47
C LYS A 133 18.87 57.83 5.22
N PRO A 134 19.31 56.63 4.79
CA PRO A 134 18.98 55.38 5.49
C PRO A 134 19.54 55.41 6.91
N PHE A 135 18.69 55.11 7.88
CA PHE A 135 19.09 55.04 9.29
C PHE A 135 19.93 53.77 9.53
N PRO A 136 21.12 53.85 10.14
CA PRO A 136 22.02 52.70 10.25
C PRO A 136 21.54 51.71 11.32
N LEU A 137 20.64 50.78 10.95
CA LEU A 137 20.28 49.63 11.79
C LEU A 137 21.20 48.45 11.47
N LYS A 138 22.11 48.15 12.41
CA LYS A 138 22.97 46.97 12.40
C LYS A 138 22.21 45.72 12.85
N LEU A 139 21.25 45.21 12.08
CA LEU A 139 20.68 43.88 12.30
C LEU A 139 20.22 43.27 10.98
N SER A 140 21.16 42.87 10.13
CA SER A 140 20.86 41.96 9.01
C SER A 140 20.99 40.52 9.50
N VAL A 141 19.97 40.03 10.22
CA VAL A 141 19.75 38.58 10.25
C VAL A 141 18.98 38.27 8.96
N PRO A 142 19.52 37.46 8.03
CA PRO A 142 18.84 37.14 6.79
C PRO A 142 17.44 36.56 7.07
N LEU A 143 16.41 37.23 6.59
CA LEU A 143 15.03 36.73 6.63
C LEU A 143 14.87 35.66 5.54
N ASP A 144 15.47 34.49 5.74
CA ASP A 144 15.09 33.30 4.96
C ASP A 144 15.19 31.95 5.72
N GLU A 145 15.53 31.97 7.01
CA GLU A 145 15.58 30.73 7.82
C GLU A 145 14.32 30.47 8.66
N ARG A 146 13.12 30.73 8.12
CA ARG A 146 11.92 30.04 8.64
C ARG A 146 11.78 28.69 7.94
N ARG A 147 12.63 27.76 8.40
CA ARG A 147 12.57 26.30 8.22
C ARG A 147 12.42 25.86 6.75
N PRO A 148 13.49 25.41 6.08
CA PRO A 148 13.33 24.67 4.85
C PRO A 148 12.38 23.51 5.13
N LEU A 149 11.27 23.42 4.38
CA LEU A 149 10.56 22.16 4.25
C LEU A 149 11.63 21.15 3.82
N ASN A 150 11.89 20.15 4.65
CA ASN A 150 12.70 19.00 4.29
C ASN A 150 12.05 18.37 3.05
N LEU A 151 12.40 18.86 1.88
CA LEU A 151 12.22 18.15 0.63
C LEU A 151 13.18 16.96 0.72
N PRO A 152 12.68 15.72 0.66
CA PRO A 152 13.56 14.57 0.51
C PRO A 152 14.45 14.84 -0.69
N LYS A 153 15.76 14.69 -0.53
CA LYS A 153 16.69 14.66 -1.66
C LYS A 153 16.26 13.45 -2.49
N GLU A 154 15.60 13.70 -3.61
CA GLU A 154 15.35 12.71 -4.64
C GLU A 154 16.73 12.16 -5.05
N ASN A 155 17.05 10.96 -4.58
CA ASN A 155 18.24 10.26 -4.99
C ASN A 155 18.04 9.91 -6.47
N SER A 156 18.62 10.73 -7.34
CA SER A 156 18.87 10.39 -8.73
C SER A 156 19.91 9.26 -8.75
N SER A 157 19.48 8.05 -8.42
CA SER A 157 20.19 6.83 -8.79
C SER A 157 19.65 6.42 -10.15
N SER A 158 20.26 7.00 -11.18
CA SER A 158 20.31 6.39 -12.51
C SER A 158 21.07 5.07 -12.38
N SER A 159 20.38 3.95 -12.61
CA SER A 159 20.92 2.67 -13.09
C SER A 159 19.76 1.82 -13.56
#